data_AF-A0A252CED3-F1
#
_entry.id   AF-A0A252CED3-F1
#
_cell.length_a   1.000
_cell.length_b   1.000
_cell.length_c   1.000
_cell.angle_alpha   90.00
_cell.angle_beta   90.00
_cell.angle_gamma   90.00
#
_symmetry.space_group_name_H-M   'P 1'
#
loop_
_entity.id
_entity.type
_entity.pdbx_description
1 polymer ?
#
loop_
_entity_poly.entity_id
_entity_poly.type
_entity_poly.pdbx_seq_one_letter_code
_entity_poly.pdbx_strand_id
1 'polypeptide(L)'
;MKKRAQKRKKGIDMLGVTFFVFIAAVIGVLCVALYYQQTKASPGEPSTRVIKKTEEQLKSELTIYPTLYVTGSSGSPKNNISHLVQAVTNKNNGAKPGLTVIAETGNKYKLRITGKIDTSNKYPAIAVGTDHGTNNHEIYQYAIKATIEYLAAHYNVPWYNILGYSSGAGGAMRFLINYSQDKNLPPAKKFVALDGEFNRKEKLRTNETMESLYQNGPENKSADYNYFEKNYSKMDKGIHVYLMALDTPVGSDFDGVLPWSDLFSVYNLFEKNGNITEKFTYTNSPGERYSHGSICKMPAAQDYIEKVFYHST
;
A
#
# COMPACT_ATOMS: atom_id res chain seq x y z
N MET A 1 31.33 -2.40 -81.45
CA MET A 1 31.27 -1.59 -80.22
C MET A 1 30.24 -2.18 -79.26
N LYS A 2 30.65 -2.47 -78.00
CA LYS A 2 29.88 -2.56 -76.74
C LYS A 2 30.57 -3.55 -75.79
N LYS A 3 31.47 -3.04 -74.93
CA LYS A 3 31.92 -3.76 -73.73
C LYS A 3 31.00 -3.42 -72.55
N ARG A 4 30.62 -4.47 -71.83
CA ARG A 4 29.64 -4.54 -70.74
C ARG A 4 30.03 -3.70 -69.52
N ALA A 5 29.05 -3.02 -68.92
CA ALA A 5 29.14 -2.40 -67.61
C ALA A 5 29.05 -3.47 -66.49
N GLN A 6 29.98 -3.41 -65.53
CA GLN A 6 30.00 -4.27 -64.35
C GLN A 6 29.38 -3.51 -63.16
N LYS A 7 28.20 -3.96 -62.70
CA LYS A 7 27.52 -3.45 -61.50
C LYS A 7 28.24 -3.96 -60.25
N ARG A 8 28.85 -3.08 -59.45
CA ARG A 8 29.34 -3.40 -58.09
C ARG A 8 28.13 -3.55 -57.13
N LYS A 9 27.92 -4.75 -56.57
CA LYS A 9 27.05 -4.96 -55.41
C LYS A 9 27.78 -4.45 -54.16
N LYS A 10 27.19 -3.51 -53.42
CA LYS A 10 27.63 -3.15 -52.06
C LYS A 10 27.25 -4.29 -51.12
N GLY A 11 28.22 -5.05 -50.63
CA GLY A 11 28.05 -5.96 -49.51
C GLY A 11 27.94 -5.15 -48.22
N ILE A 12 26.96 -5.46 -47.38
CA ILE A 12 26.86 -4.90 -46.03
C ILE A 12 28.02 -5.50 -45.23
N ASP A 13 28.84 -4.62 -44.65
CA ASP A 13 30.00 -5.02 -43.85
C ASP A 13 29.52 -5.69 -42.55
N MET A 14 29.52 -7.02 -42.57
CA MET A 14 28.96 -7.86 -41.52
C MET A 14 29.68 -7.66 -40.18
N LEU A 15 30.95 -7.26 -40.20
CA LEU A 15 31.75 -6.97 -38.99
C LEU A 15 31.25 -5.72 -38.25
N GLY A 16 30.90 -4.68 -38.99
CA GLY A 16 30.36 -3.43 -38.43
C GLY A 16 29.00 -3.65 -37.78
N VAL A 17 28.12 -4.44 -38.41
CA VAL A 17 26.79 -4.76 -37.89
C VAL A 17 26.88 -5.57 -36.59
N THR A 18 27.76 -6.57 -36.51
CA THR A 18 27.98 -7.32 -35.25
C THR A 18 28.55 -6.46 -34.12
N PHE A 19 29.42 -5.49 -34.43
CA PHE A 19 29.98 -4.58 -33.43
C PHE A 19 28.92 -3.63 -32.85
N PHE A 20 28.03 -3.09 -33.70
CA PHE A 20 26.92 -2.24 -33.25
C PHE A 20 25.89 -2.97 -32.40
N VAL A 21 25.56 -4.22 -32.75
CA VAL A 21 24.63 -5.06 -31.96
C VAL A 21 25.23 -5.37 -30.58
N PHE A 22 26.54 -5.62 -30.50
CA PHE A 22 27.22 -5.88 -29.24
C PHE A 22 27.25 -4.65 -28.33
N ILE A 23 27.52 -3.45 -28.88
CA ILE A 23 27.48 -2.19 -28.13
C ILE A 23 26.07 -1.90 -27.61
N ALA A 24 25.04 -2.09 -28.44
CA ALA A 24 23.65 -1.89 -28.03
C ALA A 24 23.23 -2.85 -26.91
N ALA A 25 23.70 -4.11 -26.95
CA ALA A 25 23.45 -5.08 -25.89
C ALA A 25 24.16 -4.71 -24.58
N VAL A 26 25.41 -4.25 -24.64
CA VAL A 26 26.17 -3.78 -23.46
C VAL A 26 25.54 -2.54 -22.85
N ILE A 27 25.12 -1.57 -23.66
CA ILE A 27 24.38 -0.39 -23.19
C ILE A 27 23.03 -0.80 -22.58
N GLY A 28 22.31 -1.73 -23.19
CA GLY A 28 21.06 -2.26 -22.66
C GLY A 28 21.23 -2.92 -21.28
N VAL A 29 22.26 -3.74 -21.12
CA VAL A 29 22.60 -4.39 -19.83
C VAL A 29 23.03 -3.35 -18.79
N LEU A 30 23.81 -2.33 -19.17
CA LEU A 30 24.19 -1.23 -18.29
C LEU A 30 22.99 -0.38 -17.87
N CYS A 31 22.05 -0.09 -18.78
CA CYS A 31 20.81 0.64 -18.46
C CYS A 31 19.91 -0.16 -17.51
N VAL A 32 19.80 -1.48 -17.70
CA VAL A 32 19.06 -2.37 -16.79
C VAL A 32 19.76 -2.46 -15.43
N ALA A 33 21.09 -2.54 -15.39
CA ALA A 33 21.86 -2.55 -14.15
C ALA A 33 21.75 -1.22 -13.38
N LEU A 34 21.79 -0.08 -14.09
CA LEU A 34 21.58 1.25 -13.52
C LEU A 34 20.14 1.43 -13.02
N TYR A 35 19.14 0.93 -13.74
CA TYR A 35 17.74 0.88 -13.29
C TYR A 35 17.58 0.01 -12.03
N TYR A 36 18.23 -1.16 -11.97
CA TYR A 36 18.27 -2.01 -10.78
C TYR A 36 19.04 -1.40 -9.61
N GLN A 37 20.06 -0.57 -9.86
CA GLN A 37 20.76 0.16 -8.80
C GLN A 37 19.94 1.34 -8.27
N GLN A 38 19.19 2.04 -9.15
CA GLN A 38 18.31 3.15 -8.75
C GLN A 38 17.11 2.66 -7.91
N THR A 39 16.68 1.41 -8.08
CA THR A 39 15.63 0.77 -7.25
C THR A 39 16.16 0.16 -5.94
N LYS A 40 17.49 0.01 -5.78
CA LYS A 40 18.11 -0.52 -4.54
C LYS A 40 18.43 0.54 -3.48
N ALA A 41 18.47 1.82 -3.85
CA ALA A 41 18.59 2.87 -2.86
C ALA A 41 17.24 3.05 -2.17
N SER A 42 17.02 2.36 -1.04
CA SER A 42 15.95 2.72 -0.11
C SER A 42 16.17 4.18 0.27
N PRO A 43 15.27 5.11 -0.13
CA PRO A 43 15.39 6.48 0.32
C PRO A 43 15.27 6.41 1.83
N GLY A 44 16.33 6.80 2.54
CA GLY A 44 16.34 6.81 3.99
C GLY A 44 15.11 7.54 4.55
N GLU A 45 14.77 7.25 5.80
CA GLU A 45 13.60 7.77 6.49
C GLU A 45 13.37 9.29 6.23
N PRO A 46 12.11 9.74 6.08
CA PRO A 46 11.79 11.16 5.93
C PRO A 46 12.48 11.98 7.03
N SER A 47 13.26 12.98 6.62
CA SER A 47 13.94 13.88 7.54
C SER A 47 12.98 14.96 8.01
N THR A 48 12.17 14.63 9.01
CA THR A 48 11.29 15.61 9.66
C THR A 48 11.35 15.44 11.16
N ARG A 49 11.92 16.43 11.86
CA ARG A 49 11.65 16.61 13.30
C ARG A 49 10.22 17.11 13.39
N VAL A 50 9.31 16.27 13.88
CA VAL A 50 8.01 16.74 14.34
C VAL A 50 8.28 17.75 15.45
N ILE A 51 8.02 19.03 15.18
CA ILE A 51 8.15 20.08 16.19
C ILE A 51 6.99 19.86 17.16
N LYS A 52 7.30 19.55 18.43
CA LYS A 52 6.29 19.46 19.48
C LYS A 52 5.59 20.81 19.61
N LYS A 53 4.31 20.83 19.27
CA LYS A 53 3.45 22.01 19.41
C LYS A 53 3.09 22.25 20.88
N THR A 54 2.91 23.52 21.24
CA THR A 54 2.38 23.89 22.55
C THR A 54 0.87 23.63 22.61
N GLU A 55 0.30 23.48 23.83
CA GLU A 55 -1.13 23.25 24.02
C GLU A 55 -2.01 24.38 23.45
N GLU A 56 -1.53 25.63 23.47
CA GLU A 56 -2.25 26.77 22.90
C GLU A 56 -2.29 26.73 21.36
N GLN A 57 -1.21 26.26 20.72
CA GLN A 57 -1.19 26.03 19.28
C GLN A 57 -2.17 24.91 18.90
N LEU A 58 -2.23 23.83 19.67
CA LEU A 58 -3.19 22.73 19.44
C LEU A 58 -4.66 23.17 19.64
N LYS A 59 -4.94 24.10 20.57
CA LYS A 59 -6.31 24.62 20.81
C LYS A 59 -6.83 25.52 19.69
N SER A 60 -5.96 26.21 18.96
CA SER A 60 -6.35 27.08 17.84
C SER A 60 -6.46 26.33 16.50
N GLU A 61 -5.91 25.13 16.41
CA GLU A 61 -5.96 24.30 15.21
C GLU A 61 -7.25 23.52 15.06
N LEU A 62 -7.64 23.29 13.81
CA LEU A 62 -8.77 22.43 13.48
C LEU A 62 -8.49 21.00 13.96
N THR A 63 -9.32 20.51 14.89
CA THR A 63 -9.28 19.12 15.34
C THR A 63 -9.96 18.20 14.33
N ILE A 64 -9.23 17.19 13.85
CA ILE A 64 -9.67 16.19 12.87
C ILE A 64 -9.32 14.75 13.31
N TYR A 65 -10.07 13.78 12.81
CA TYR A 65 -9.89 12.35 13.02
C TYR A 65 -9.78 11.65 11.66
N PRO A 66 -8.61 11.75 11.00
CA PRO A 66 -8.45 11.34 9.62
C PRO A 66 -8.48 9.81 9.48
N THR A 67 -8.95 9.35 8.32
CA THR A 67 -8.77 7.97 7.86
C THR A 67 -7.89 7.98 6.62
N LEU A 68 -6.73 7.32 6.70
CA LEU A 68 -5.82 7.18 5.58
C LEU A 68 -6.25 6.01 4.71
N TYR A 69 -6.27 6.20 3.40
CA TYR A 69 -6.52 5.18 2.40
C TYR A 69 -5.29 5.05 1.51
N VAL A 70 -4.49 4.00 1.75
CA VAL A 70 -3.20 3.78 1.10
C VAL A 70 -3.35 2.90 -0.14
N THR A 71 -2.74 3.34 -1.24
CA THR A 71 -2.80 2.67 -2.55
C THR A 71 -2.09 1.33 -2.60
N GLY A 72 -2.46 0.52 -3.60
CA GLY A 72 -1.76 -0.71 -3.96
C GLY A 72 -0.64 -0.46 -4.97
N SER A 73 -0.14 -1.51 -5.62
CA SER A 73 1.14 -1.47 -6.35
C SER A 73 1.30 -0.43 -7.45
N SER A 74 0.20 0.13 -7.97
CA SER A 74 0.25 1.25 -8.92
C SER A 74 0.81 2.54 -8.31
N GLY A 75 0.82 2.69 -6.98
CA GLY A 75 1.18 3.92 -6.28
C GLY A 75 0.15 5.04 -6.40
N SER A 76 -0.66 5.02 -7.45
CA SER A 76 -1.61 6.08 -7.80
C SER A 76 -2.94 5.92 -7.06
N PRO A 77 -3.43 6.98 -6.38
CA PRO A 77 -4.78 7.03 -5.84
C PRO A 77 -5.87 6.94 -6.92
N LYS A 78 -5.54 7.33 -8.15
CA LYS A 78 -6.46 7.39 -9.27
C LYS A 78 -7.11 6.01 -9.52
N ASN A 79 -8.40 6.02 -9.84
CA ASN A 79 -9.21 4.86 -10.24
C ASN A 79 -9.52 3.80 -9.16
N ASN A 80 -8.72 3.66 -8.10
CA ASN A 80 -8.98 2.69 -7.03
C ASN A 80 -9.32 3.38 -5.72
N ILE A 81 -8.31 3.86 -5.00
CA ILE A 81 -8.51 4.52 -3.70
C ILE A 81 -9.43 5.74 -3.82
N SER A 82 -9.32 6.56 -4.86
CA SER A 82 -10.23 7.70 -5.04
C SER A 82 -11.70 7.27 -5.20
N HIS A 83 -11.97 6.13 -5.86
CA HIS A 83 -13.34 5.60 -5.96
C HIS A 83 -13.85 5.11 -4.61
N LEU A 84 -13.00 4.39 -3.85
CA LEU A 84 -13.34 3.94 -2.51
C LEU A 84 -13.63 5.13 -1.59
N VAL A 85 -12.75 6.13 -1.56
CA VAL A 85 -12.93 7.37 -0.79
C VAL A 85 -14.23 8.07 -1.17
N GLN A 86 -14.52 8.20 -2.46
CA GLN A 86 -15.77 8.81 -2.91
C GLN A 86 -16.99 8.02 -2.44
N ALA A 87 -16.98 6.69 -2.60
CA ALA A 87 -18.09 5.84 -2.21
C ALA A 87 -18.38 5.90 -0.70
N VAL A 88 -17.35 5.80 0.15
CA VAL A 88 -17.53 5.81 1.61
C VAL A 88 -17.92 7.18 2.14
N THR A 89 -17.48 8.28 1.52
CA THR A 89 -17.78 9.64 2.00
C THR A 89 -19.08 10.24 1.42
N ASN A 90 -19.64 9.62 0.38
CA ASN A 90 -20.96 9.97 -0.16
C ASN A 90 -22.11 9.45 0.71
N LYS A 91 -21.81 8.63 1.71
CA LYS A 91 -22.79 8.10 2.66
C LYS A 91 -23.05 9.06 3.81
N ASN A 92 -24.14 8.82 4.55
CA ASN A 92 -24.55 9.65 5.68
C ASN A 92 -23.82 9.25 6.99
N ASN A 93 -22.49 9.39 7.00
CA ASN A 93 -21.63 8.95 8.12
C ASN A 93 -20.69 10.05 8.64
N GLY A 94 -20.88 11.30 8.21
CA GLY A 94 -20.09 12.45 8.64
C GLY A 94 -18.68 12.55 8.02
N ALA A 95 -18.18 11.50 7.35
CA ALA A 95 -16.91 11.57 6.63
C ALA A 95 -17.05 12.38 5.33
N LYS A 96 -16.00 13.12 4.98
CA LYS A 96 -15.91 13.88 3.72
C LYS A 96 -14.53 13.73 3.09
N PRO A 97 -14.40 13.83 1.76
CA PRO A 97 -13.09 13.87 1.11
C PRO A 97 -12.22 14.98 1.73
N GLY A 98 -10.96 14.67 1.98
CA GLY A 98 -9.98 15.64 2.49
C GLY A 98 -8.88 15.88 1.47
N LEU A 99 -7.72 15.27 1.73
CA LEU A 99 -6.51 15.46 0.94
C LEU A 99 -6.21 14.25 0.07
N THR A 100 -5.57 14.49 -1.06
CA THR A 100 -4.79 13.48 -1.79
C THR A 100 -3.32 13.81 -1.63
N VAL A 101 -2.54 12.84 -1.15
CA VAL A 101 -1.13 12.99 -0.81
C VAL A 101 -0.32 12.01 -1.67
N ILE A 102 0.66 12.54 -2.40
CA ILE A 102 1.61 11.76 -3.20
C ILE A 102 3.01 12.01 -2.65
N ALA A 103 3.64 10.96 -2.10
CA ALA A 103 5.01 11.03 -1.61
C ALA A 103 6.02 10.85 -2.75
N GLU A 104 6.99 11.76 -2.83
CA GLU A 104 8.10 11.71 -3.78
C GLU A 104 9.20 10.77 -3.28
N THR A 105 9.18 9.52 -3.75
CA THR A 105 10.07 8.47 -3.25
C THR A 105 11.54 8.78 -3.50
N GLY A 106 11.89 9.39 -4.64
CA GLY A 106 13.26 9.82 -4.95
C GLY A 106 13.72 11.09 -4.22
N ASN A 107 12.85 11.75 -3.46
CA ASN A 107 13.11 13.06 -2.85
C ASN A 107 12.77 13.07 -1.35
N LYS A 108 13.26 12.06 -0.63
CA LYS A 108 13.06 11.88 0.82
C LYS A 108 11.57 12.00 1.24
N TYR A 109 10.67 11.49 0.39
CA TYR A 109 9.23 11.51 0.63
C TYR A 109 8.63 12.91 0.77
N LYS A 110 9.18 13.91 0.06
CA LYS A 110 8.51 15.21 -0.07
C LYS A 110 7.08 15.00 -0.59
N LEU A 111 6.11 15.67 0.04
CA LEU A 111 4.71 15.47 -0.28
C LEU A 111 4.22 16.47 -1.33
N ARG A 112 3.54 15.95 -2.36
CA ARG A 112 2.62 16.73 -3.19
C ARG A 112 1.20 16.52 -2.67
N ILE A 113 0.55 17.60 -2.27
CA ILE A 113 -0.73 17.56 -1.58
C ILE A 113 -1.75 18.36 -2.38
N THR A 114 -2.91 17.76 -2.61
CA THR A 114 -4.06 18.42 -3.25
C THR A 114 -5.33 18.17 -2.43
N GLY A 115 -6.36 18.97 -2.69
CA GLY A 115 -7.60 18.97 -1.90
C GLY A 115 -7.54 19.94 -0.73
N LYS A 116 -8.57 19.89 0.12
CA LYS A 116 -8.71 20.74 1.31
C LYS A 116 -9.51 20.00 2.37
N ILE A 117 -9.27 20.33 3.64
CA ILE A 117 -10.10 19.89 4.75
C ILE A 117 -10.92 21.08 5.21
N ASP A 118 -12.23 21.06 4.94
CA ASP A 118 -13.13 22.11 5.41
C ASP A 118 -13.21 22.11 6.95
N THR A 119 -13.43 23.27 7.55
CA THR A 119 -13.44 23.43 9.02
C THR A 119 -14.53 22.63 9.73
N SER A 120 -15.59 22.25 9.01
CA SER A 120 -16.64 21.36 9.51
C SER A 120 -16.32 19.87 9.33
N ASN A 121 -15.31 19.52 8.52
CA ASN A 121 -14.96 18.12 8.25
C ASN A 121 -14.11 17.54 9.39
N LYS A 122 -14.79 16.91 10.35
CA LYS A 122 -14.13 16.21 11.47
C LYS A 122 -13.51 14.87 11.10
N TYR A 123 -13.97 14.24 10.03
CA TYR A 123 -13.54 12.89 9.62
C TYR A 123 -13.04 12.89 8.15
N PRO A 124 -11.93 13.59 7.85
CA PRO A 124 -11.43 13.66 6.50
C PRO A 124 -10.87 12.32 6.03
N ALA A 125 -11.30 11.88 4.85
CA ALA A 125 -10.69 10.76 4.13
C ALA A 125 -9.45 11.26 3.37
N ILE A 126 -8.28 10.69 3.69
CA ILE A 126 -6.99 11.09 3.13
C ILE A 126 -6.49 9.98 2.19
N ALA A 127 -6.44 10.25 0.89
CA ALA A 127 -5.88 9.31 -0.08
C ALA A 127 -4.36 9.43 -0.10
N VAL A 128 -3.64 8.32 0.08
CA VAL A 128 -2.16 8.29 0.18
C VAL A 128 -1.58 7.41 -0.91
N GLY A 129 -0.61 7.93 -1.64
CA GLY A 129 0.10 7.20 -2.67
C GLY A 129 1.54 7.66 -2.86
N THR A 130 2.18 7.09 -3.88
CA THR A 130 3.57 7.38 -4.25
C THR A 130 3.62 7.95 -5.67
N ASP A 131 4.71 8.66 -5.97
CA ASP A 131 4.91 9.26 -7.28
C ASP A 131 5.12 8.25 -8.42
N HIS A 132 5.47 7.00 -8.08
CA HIS A 132 5.62 5.88 -9.00
C HIS A 132 5.07 4.60 -8.36
N GLY A 133 4.70 3.61 -9.19
CA GLY A 133 4.26 2.31 -8.71
C GLY A 133 5.34 1.56 -7.93
N THR A 134 4.94 0.85 -6.87
CA THR A 134 5.83 0.10 -5.99
C THR A 134 5.08 -0.99 -5.24
N ASN A 135 5.73 -2.13 -5.03
CA ASN A 135 5.30 -3.16 -4.08
C ASN A 135 6.21 -3.22 -2.84
N ASN A 136 7.12 -2.25 -2.68
CA ASN A 136 8.02 -2.21 -1.54
C ASN A 136 7.30 -1.64 -0.30
N HIS A 137 7.14 -2.47 0.73
CA HIS A 137 6.47 -2.11 1.98
C HIS A 137 7.20 -1.00 2.74
N GLU A 138 8.53 -0.91 2.61
CA GLU A 138 9.32 0.15 3.24
C GLU A 138 9.05 1.52 2.60
N ILE A 139 8.90 1.57 1.27
CA ILE A 139 8.54 2.81 0.57
C ILE A 139 7.17 3.31 1.05
N TYR A 140 6.18 2.42 1.14
CA TYR A 140 4.86 2.79 1.65
C TYR A 140 4.90 3.23 3.11
N GLN A 141 5.68 2.56 3.96
CA GLN A 141 5.84 2.96 5.35
C GLN A 141 6.27 4.42 5.48
N TYR A 142 7.27 4.84 4.69
CA TYR A 142 7.78 6.20 4.77
C TYR A 142 6.84 7.21 4.12
N ALA A 143 6.11 6.84 3.07
CA ALA A 143 5.04 7.67 2.51
C ALA A 143 3.92 7.92 3.55
N ILE A 144 3.53 6.87 4.30
CA ILE A 144 2.53 6.97 5.37
C ILE A 144 3.07 7.84 6.51
N LYS A 145 4.31 7.60 6.95
CA LYS A 145 4.95 8.41 8.00
C LYS A 145 4.98 9.89 7.65
N ALA A 146 5.48 10.24 6.47
CA ALA A 146 5.52 11.62 6.01
C ALA A 146 4.11 12.25 5.99
N THR A 147 3.10 11.48 5.57
CA THR A 147 1.70 11.94 5.58
C THR A 147 1.19 12.22 6.99
N ILE A 148 1.40 11.31 7.95
CA ILE A 148 0.99 11.49 9.34
C ILE A 148 1.72 12.66 10.00
N GLU A 149 3.02 12.80 9.74
CA GLU A 149 3.81 13.95 10.23
C GLU A 149 3.28 15.27 9.69
N TYR A 150 2.92 15.34 8.40
CA TYR A 150 2.27 16.50 7.82
C TYR A 150 0.93 16.80 8.51
N LEU A 151 0.07 15.79 8.68
CA LEU A 151 -1.23 16.01 9.33
C LEU A 151 -1.06 16.50 10.77
N ALA A 152 -0.16 15.91 11.55
CA ALA A 152 0.14 16.35 12.93
C ALA A 152 0.78 17.76 12.97
N ALA A 153 1.56 18.13 11.96
CA ALA A 153 2.16 19.45 11.84
C ALA A 153 1.16 20.54 11.42
N HIS A 154 0.02 20.21 10.82
CA HIS A 154 -0.95 21.18 10.32
C HIS A 154 -2.32 21.16 11.02
N TYR A 155 -2.60 20.12 11.80
CA TYR A 155 -3.89 19.94 12.48
C TYR A 155 -3.70 19.35 13.88
N ASN A 156 -4.70 19.52 14.74
CA ASN A 156 -4.81 18.72 15.95
C ASN A 156 -5.39 17.35 15.58
N VAL A 157 -4.57 16.31 15.66
CA VAL A 157 -4.93 14.93 15.28
C VAL A 157 -4.87 14.04 16.53
N PRO A 158 -5.97 13.83 17.26
CA PRO A 158 -5.94 13.01 18.48
C PRO A 158 -5.76 11.52 18.20
N TRP A 159 -6.18 11.05 17.03
CA TRP A 159 -5.98 9.68 16.53
C TRP A 159 -6.30 9.60 15.03
N TYR A 160 -5.86 8.53 14.38
CA TYR A 160 -6.25 8.21 12.99
C TYR A 160 -6.65 6.75 12.80
N ASN A 161 -7.32 6.48 11.68
CA ASN A 161 -7.51 5.14 11.13
C ASN A 161 -6.68 4.98 9.86
N ILE A 162 -6.37 3.74 9.49
CA ILE A 162 -5.62 3.46 8.25
C ILE A 162 -6.17 2.22 7.55
N LEU A 163 -6.36 2.35 6.24
CA LEU A 163 -6.61 1.26 5.31
C LEU A 163 -5.42 1.14 4.36
N GLY A 164 -4.90 -0.07 4.19
CA GLY A 164 -3.98 -0.38 3.11
C GLY A 164 -4.61 -1.36 2.13
N TYR A 165 -4.50 -1.05 0.84
CA TYR A 165 -4.93 -1.94 -0.24
C TYR A 165 -3.73 -2.63 -0.87
N SER A 166 -3.78 -3.96 -1.08
CA SER A 166 -2.70 -4.70 -1.77
C SER A 166 -1.35 -4.48 -1.09
N SER A 167 -0.30 -4.14 -1.84
CA SER A 167 1.03 -3.80 -1.30
C SER A 167 1.03 -2.62 -0.30
N GLY A 168 0.03 -1.75 -0.35
CA GLY A 168 -0.16 -0.69 0.64
C GLY A 168 -0.53 -1.24 2.02
N ALA A 169 -1.14 -2.42 2.12
CA ALA A 169 -1.42 -3.09 3.38
C ALA A 169 -0.13 -3.56 4.07
N GLY A 170 0.78 -4.18 3.33
CA GLY A 170 2.10 -4.55 3.83
C GLY A 170 2.90 -3.33 4.30
N GLY A 171 2.80 -2.21 3.55
CA GLY A 171 3.39 -0.94 3.95
C GLY A 171 2.78 -0.32 5.20
N ALA A 172 1.44 -0.36 5.33
CA ALA A 172 0.73 0.08 6.52
C ALA A 172 1.12 -0.75 7.75
N MET A 173 1.17 -2.09 7.63
CA MET A 173 1.62 -2.97 8.72
C MET A 173 3.05 -2.66 9.13
N ARG A 174 3.96 -2.46 8.16
CA ARG A 174 5.36 -2.11 8.45
C ARG A 174 5.47 -0.77 9.18
N PHE A 175 4.68 0.23 8.76
CA PHE A 175 4.58 1.52 9.44
C PHE A 175 4.07 1.36 10.87
N LEU A 176 2.97 0.62 11.08
CA LEU A 176 2.41 0.41 12.42
C LEU A 176 3.38 -0.31 13.35
N ILE A 177 4.11 -1.32 12.86
CA ILE A 177 5.18 -2.00 13.62
C ILE A 177 6.27 -1.02 14.08
N ASN A 178 6.66 -0.07 13.24
CA ASN A 178 7.79 0.82 13.54
C ASN A 178 7.38 2.09 14.30
N TYR A 179 6.14 2.56 14.15
CA TYR A 179 5.77 3.92 14.54
C TYR A 179 4.46 4.04 15.33
N SER A 180 3.66 2.98 15.50
CA SER A 180 2.39 3.09 16.25
C SER A 180 2.58 3.45 17.73
N GLN A 181 3.75 3.17 18.30
CA GLN A 181 4.11 3.55 19.68
C GLN A 181 4.98 4.82 19.76
N ASP A 182 5.23 5.51 18.64
CA ASP A 182 5.95 6.79 18.66
C ASP A 182 5.07 7.88 19.28
N LYS A 183 5.46 8.35 20.47
CA LYS A 183 4.72 9.39 21.22
C LYS A 183 4.67 10.75 20.54
N ASN A 184 5.46 10.97 19.49
CA ASN A 184 5.43 12.20 18.70
C ASN A 184 4.45 12.12 17.53
N LEU A 185 3.89 10.95 17.25
CA LEU A 185 2.86 10.76 16.25
C LEU A 185 1.50 10.51 16.93
N PRO A 186 0.39 10.92 16.29
CA PRO A 186 -0.93 10.51 16.74
C PRO A 186 -1.05 8.98 16.80
N PRO A 187 -1.83 8.41 17.74
CA PRO A 187 -2.06 6.97 17.78
C PRO A 187 -3.00 6.49 16.67
N ALA A 188 -2.75 5.30 16.15
CA ALA A 188 -3.69 4.59 15.28
C ALA A 188 -4.78 3.90 16.13
N LYS A 189 -6.02 3.87 15.64
CA LYS A 189 -7.12 3.10 16.29
C LYS A 189 -7.54 1.86 15.52
N LYS A 190 -7.71 1.97 14.21
CA LYS A 190 -8.16 0.87 13.35
C LYS A 190 -7.22 0.70 12.16
N PHE A 191 -6.87 -0.55 11.86
CA PHE A 191 -6.14 -0.94 10.67
C PHE A 191 -7.00 -1.89 9.83
N VAL A 192 -7.28 -1.52 8.58
CA VAL A 192 -7.93 -2.40 7.60
C VAL A 192 -6.93 -2.80 6.52
N ALA A 193 -6.75 -4.09 6.32
CA ALA A 193 -6.04 -4.64 5.17
C ALA A 193 -7.07 -5.12 4.14
N LEU A 194 -7.17 -4.42 3.00
CA LEU A 194 -8.04 -4.78 1.89
C LEU A 194 -7.22 -5.51 0.82
N ASP A 195 -7.48 -6.80 0.62
CA ASP A 195 -6.70 -7.68 -0.27
C ASP A 195 -5.18 -7.49 -0.06
N GLY A 196 -4.70 -7.52 1.19
CA GLY A 196 -3.33 -7.16 1.54
C GLY A 196 -2.25 -8.17 1.11
N GLU A 197 -1.09 -7.65 0.69
CA GLU A 197 0.13 -8.43 0.40
C GLU A 197 1.08 -8.38 1.61
N PHE A 198 1.30 -9.51 2.28
CA PHE A 198 2.17 -9.63 3.45
C PHE A 198 3.31 -10.65 3.27
N ASN A 199 3.08 -11.66 2.46
CA ASN A 199 3.95 -12.79 2.23
C ASN A 199 4.25 -13.02 0.74
N ARG A 200 4.27 -11.97 -0.08
CA ARG A 200 4.74 -12.01 -1.49
C ARG A 200 4.07 -13.06 -2.36
N LYS A 201 2.75 -13.22 -2.20
CA LYS A 201 1.88 -14.11 -2.96
C LYS A 201 2.16 -15.59 -2.74
N GLU A 202 2.90 -15.91 -1.67
CA GLU A 202 3.21 -17.29 -1.31
C GLU A 202 1.92 -18.08 -1.05
N LYS A 203 1.87 -19.26 -1.64
CA LYS A 203 0.77 -20.21 -1.48
C LYS A 203 1.06 -21.12 -0.29
N LEU A 204 0.00 -21.74 0.22
CA LEU A 204 0.11 -22.87 1.14
C LEU A 204 1.05 -23.93 0.56
N ARG A 205 1.89 -24.51 1.41
CA ARG A 205 2.63 -25.74 1.07
C ARG A 205 1.69 -26.92 0.91
N THR A 206 2.19 -27.96 0.26
CA THR A 206 1.50 -29.25 0.22
C THR A 206 1.20 -29.73 1.64
N ASN A 207 -0.08 -30.02 1.91
CA ASN A 207 -0.63 -30.42 3.22
C ASN A 207 -0.74 -29.33 4.28
N GLU A 208 -0.35 -28.09 3.99
CA GLU A 208 -0.65 -26.94 4.84
C GLU A 208 -2.11 -26.54 4.65
N THR A 209 -2.79 -26.16 5.74
CA THR A 209 -4.19 -25.72 5.73
C THR A 209 -4.30 -24.26 6.14
N MET A 210 -5.41 -23.60 5.79
CA MET A 210 -5.68 -22.24 6.30
C MET A 210 -5.78 -22.22 7.83
N GLU A 211 -6.31 -23.28 8.46
CA GLU A 211 -6.37 -23.38 9.92
C GLU A 211 -4.98 -23.42 10.56
N SER A 212 -4.07 -24.25 10.03
CA SER A 212 -2.68 -24.28 10.50
C SER A 212 -1.98 -22.95 10.28
N LEU A 213 -2.27 -22.26 9.19
CA LEU A 213 -1.74 -20.92 8.90
C LEU A 213 -2.26 -19.87 9.90
N TYR A 214 -3.55 -19.90 10.25
CA TYR A 214 -4.11 -18.99 11.26
C TYR A 214 -3.49 -19.19 12.64
N GLN A 215 -3.14 -20.42 13.00
CA GLN A 215 -2.55 -20.73 14.30
C GLN A 215 -1.04 -20.47 14.34
N ASN A 216 -0.33 -20.89 13.30
CA ASN A 216 1.13 -21.01 13.32
C ASN A 216 1.84 -20.00 12.41
N GLY A 217 1.11 -19.38 11.49
CA GLY A 217 1.68 -18.62 10.38
C GLY A 217 2.06 -19.55 9.21
N PRO A 218 2.44 -18.98 8.06
CA PRO A 218 2.78 -19.73 6.86
C PRO A 218 4.09 -20.54 7.02
N GLU A 219 4.14 -21.72 6.41
CA GLU A 219 5.38 -22.49 6.30
C GLU A 219 6.37 -21.90 5.28
N ASN A 220 5.86 -21.36 4.17
CA ASN A 220 6.63 -20.61 3.19
C ASN A 220 6.71 -19.15 3.63
N LYS A 221 7.89 -18.68 4.02
CA LYS A 221 8.09 -17.32 4.55
C LYS A 221 8.95 -16.49 3.62
N SER A 222 8.34 -15.47 3.03
CA SER A 222 9.07 -14.41 2.32
C SER A 222 9.90 -13.56 3.30
N ALA A 223 10.80 -12.74 2.76
CA ALA A 223 11.59 -11.80 3.56
C ALA A 223 10.71 -10.77 4.31
N ASP A 224 9.60 -10.34 3.69
CA ASP A 224 8.66 -9.40 4.32
C ASP A 224 7.90 -10.06 5.48
N TYR A 225 7.41 -11.29 5.29
CA TYR A 225 6.79 -12.03 6.38
C TYR A 225 7.77 -12.26 7.54
N ASN A 226 9.02 -12.66 7.25
CA ASN A 226 10.05 -12.83 8.29
C ASN A 226 10.30 -11.53 9.07
N TYR A 227 10.23 -10.38 8.39
CA TYR A 227 10.30 -9.09 9.06
C TYR A 227 9.09 -8.86 9.99
N PHE A 228 7.88 -9.14 9.53
CA PHE A 228 6.66 -9.01 10.35
C PHE A 228 6.69 -9.95 11.55
N GLU A 229 7.01 -11.23 11.35
CA GLU A 229 7.11 -12.24 12.42
C GLU A 229 8.17 -11.88 13.47
N LYS A 230 9.27 -11.25 13.07
CA LYS A 230 10.29 -10.82 14.02
C LYS A 230 9.88 -9.58 14.84
N ASN A 231 8.97 -8.75 14.33
CA ASN A 231 8.73 -7.41 14.85
C ASN A 231 7.27 -7.12 15.27
N TYR A 232 6.34 -8.05 15.10
CA TYR A 232 4.91 -7.83 15.34
C TYR A 232 4.62 -7.24 16.73
N SER A 233 5.39 -7.64 17.75
CA SER A 233 5.21 -7.20 19.14
C SER A 233 5.48 -5.72 19.39
N LYS A 234 6.05 -5.01 18.41
CA LYS A 234 6.27 -3.55 18.46
C LYS A 234 5.02 -2.76 18.07
N MET A 235 4.08 -3.37 17.35
CA MET A 235 2.82 -2.74 17.02
C MET A 235 1.99 -2.52 18.29
N ASP A 236 1.33 -1.37 18.41
CA ASP A 236 0.41 -1.10 19.49
C ASP A 236 -0.74 -2.13 19.50
N LYS A 237 -0.88 -2.84 20.60
CA LYS A 237 -1.96 -3.83 20.83
C LYS A 237 -3.35 -3.21 20.91
N GLY A 238 -3.44 -1.89 21.15
CA GLY A 238 -4.70 -1.14 21.17
C GLY A 238 -5.33 -0.94 19.79
N ILE A 239 -4.63 -1.27 18.71
CA ILE A 239 -5.14 -1.17 17.34
C ILE A 239 -6.08 -2.35 17.06
N HIS A 240 -7.30 -2.07 16.60
CA HIS A 240 -8.20 -3.08 16.08
C HIS A 240 -7.86 -3.36 14.61
N VAL A 241 -7.57 -4.62 14.29
CA VAL A 241 -7.17 -5.08 12.96
C VAL A 241 -8.32 -5.79 12.24
N TYR A 242 -8.53 -5.44 10.97
CA TYR A 242 -9.50 -6.06 10.08
C TYR A 242 -8.78 -6.57 8.83
N LEU A 243 -8.84 -7.88 8.58
CA LEU A 243 -8.28 -8.53 7.40
C LEU A 243 -9.42 -8.88 6.45
N MET A 244 -9.46 -8.24 5.29
CA MET A 244 -10.56 -8.36 4.34
C MET A 244 -10.09 -8.93 3.00
N ALA A 245 -10.67 -10.05 2.57
CA ALA A 245 -10.28 -10.77 1.35
C ALA A 245 -11.43 -10.96 0.36
N LEU A 246 -11.13 -10.82 -0.94
CA LEU A 246 -12.05 -11.23 -2.01
C LEU A 246 -12.17 -12.76 -2.06
N ASP A 247 -13.40 -13.23 -1.94
CA ASP A 247 -13.80 -14.59 -2.27
C ASP A 247 -14.32 -14.61 -3.71
N THR A 248 -13.59 -15.29 -4.60
CA THR A 248 -14.03 -15.49 -5.97
C THR A 248 -14.91 -16.75 -6.06
N PRO A 249 -15.83 -16.87 -7.04
CA PRO A 249 -16.86 -17.90 -7.00
C PRO A 249 -16.33 -19.32 -6.76
N VAL A 250 -16.76 -19.91 -5.65
CA VAL A 250 -16.60 -21.28 -5.13
C VAL A 250 -15.20 -21.88 -5.27
N GLY A 251 -14.40 -21.69 -4.23
CA GLY A 251 -13.25 -22.56 -3.90
C GLY A 251 -11.89 -22.07 -4.38
N SER A 252 -11.79 -20.87 -4.94
CA SER A 252 -10.50 -20.22 -5.16
C SER A 252 -10.23 -19.21 -4.05
N ASP A 253 -9.41 -19.62 -3.09
CA ASP A 253 -8.73 -18.80 -2.08
C ASP A 253 -7.76 -17.80 -2.75
N PHE A 254 -8.21 -17.08 -3.78
CA PHE A 254 -7.42 -16.33 -4.75
C PHE A 254 -8.25 -15.22 -5.42
N ASP A 255 -7.78 -13.99 -5.35
CA ASP A 255 -8.49 -12.80 -5.90
C ASP A 255 -8.14 -12.48 -7.37
N GLY A 256 -7.38 -13.38 -8.01
CA GLY A 256 -6.78 -13.17 -9.34
C GLY A 256 -5.31 -12.73 -9.30
N VAL A 257 -4.79 -12.32 -8.13
CA VAL A 257 -3.40 -11.88 -7.92
C VAL A 257 -2.79 -12.45 -6.65
N LEU A 258 -3.49 -12.37 -5.51
CA LEU A 258 -3.05 -12.80 -4.19
C LEU A 258 -3.89 -13.99 -3.71
N PRO A 259 -3.24 -15.04 -3.17
CA PRO A 259 -3.97 -16.07 -2.44
C PRO A 259 -4.34 -15.58 -1.04
N TRP A 260 -5.40 -16.14 -0.45
CA TRP A 260 -5.75 -15.89 0.96
C TRP A 260 -4.62 -16.26 1.93
N SER A 261 -3.81 -17.26 1.57
CA SER A 261 -2.62 -17.64 2.34
C SER A 261 -1.60 -16.52 2.46
N ASP A 262 -1.57 -15.59 1.50
CA ASP A 262 -0.77 -14.37 1.64
C ASP A 262 -1.44 -13.41 2.64
N LEU A 263 -2.66 -12.99 2.34
CA LEU A 263 -3.37 -11.97 3.13
C LEU A 263 -3.50 -12.34 4.61
N PHE A 264 -3.91 -13.57 4.89
CA PHE A 264 -4.14 -14.00 6.26
C PHE A 264 -2.88 -14.57 6.94
N SER A 265 -1.73 -14.63 6.25
CA SER A 265 -0.48 -15.14 6.84
C SER A 265 -0.11 -14.48 8.17
N VAL A 266 -0.49 -13.21 8.32
CA VAL A 266 -0.18 -12.38 9.50
C VAL A 266 -1.22 -12.46 10.61
N TYR A 267 -2.32 -13.21 10.43
CA TYR A 267 -3.39 -13.33 11.44
C TYR A 267 -2.83 -13.79 12.79
N ASN A 268 -2.00 -14.84 12.78
CA ASN A 268 -1.39 -15.38 14.00
C ASN A 268 -0.52 -14.36 14.75
N LEU A 269 0.08 -13.41 14.04
CA LEU A 269 0.97 -12.40 14.61
C LEU A 269 0.15 -11.37 15.42
N PHE A 270 -1.01 -10.96 14.91
CA PHE A 270 -1.90 -10.05 15.62
C PHE A 270 -2.50 -10.70 16.87
N GLU A 271 -2.94 -11.96 16.76
CA GLU A 271 -3.45 -12.73 17.91
C GLU A 271 -2.37 -12.87 19.00
N LYS A 272 -1.13 -13.22 18.63
CA LYS A 272 0.01 -13.32 19.56
C LYS A 272 0.39 -11.98 20.19
N ASN A 273 0.17 -10.86 19.49
CA ASN A 273 0.39 -9.53 20.06
C ASN A 273 -0.72 -9.09 21.04
N GLY A 274 -1.89 -9.74 20.98
CA GLY A 274 -3.08 -9.36 21.74
C GLY A 274 -3.87 -8.21 21.08
N ASN A 275 -3.74 -8.02 19.77
CA ASN A 275 -4.65 -7.15 19.02
C ASN A 275 -6.02 -7.83 18.88
N ILE A 276 -7.10 -7.04 18.90
CA ILE A 276 -8.41 -7.54 18.44
C ILE A 276 -8.34 -7.65 16.92
N THR A 277 -8.59 -8.85 16.39
CA THR A 277 -8.44 -9.16 14.97
C THR A 277 -9.71 -9.79 14.39
N GLU A 278 -10.29 -9.16 13.38
CA GLU A 278 -11.43 -9.68 12.63
C GLU A 278 -11.02 -10.09 11.20
N LYS A 279 -11.49 -11.26 10.75
CA LYS A 279 -11.35 -11.70 9.35
C LYS A 279 -12.70 -11.56 8.67
N PHE A 280 -12.71 -11.00 7.46
CA PHE A 280 -13.91 -10.85 6.66
C PHE A 280 -13.62 -11.26 5.21
N THR A 281 -14.54 -12.01 4.62
CA THR A 281 -14.50 -12.34 3.20
C THR A 281 -15.73 -11.75 2.53
N TYR A 282 -15.57 -11.22 1.31
CA TYR A 282 -16.69 -10.74 0.51
C TYR A 282 -16.72 -11.50 -0.82
N THR A 283 -17.90 -11.94 -1.22
CA THR A 283 -18.14 -12.66 -2.48
C THR A 283 -18.76 -11.75 -3.52
N ASN A 284 -18.43 -11.95 -4.79
CA ASN A 284 -19.13 -11.30 -5.90
C ASN A 284 -20.65 -11.58 -5.83
N SER A 285 -21.48 -10.54 -5.99
CA SER A 285 -22.91 -10.74 -6.20
C SER A 285 -23.15 -11.49 -7.52
N PRO A 286 -24.26 -12.24 -7.68
CA PRO A 286 -24.57 -12.89 -8.95
C PRO A 286 -24.54 -11.91 -10.13
N GLY A 287 -23.70 -12.20 -11.13
CA GLY A 287 -23.52 -11.35 -12.32
C GLY A 287 -22.44 -10.27 -12.21
N GLU A 288 -21.90 -10.01 -11.02
CA GLU A 288 -20.76 -9.11 -10.81
C GLU A 288 -19.42 -9.86 -10.93
N ARG A 289 -18.38 -9.16 -11.39
CA ARG A 289 -17.03 -9.69 -11.52
C ARG A 289 -16.02 -8.65 -11.05
N TYR A 290 -15.79 -8.61 -9.75
CA TYR A 290 -14.65 -7.92 -9.16
C TYR A 290 -13.44 -8.85 -9.10
N SER A 291 -12.25 -8.26 -9.21
CA SER A 291 -10.96 -8.90 -9.04
C SER A 291 -10.10 -8.01 -8.15
N HIS A 292 -8.91 -8.47 -7.79
CA HIS A 292 -7.93 -7.67 -7.04
C HIS A 292 -7.87 -6.22 -7.52
N GLY A 293 -7.69 -6.01 -8.84
CA GLY A 293 -7.52 -4.68 -9.44
C GLY A 293 -8.75 -3.76 -9.40
N SER A 294 -9.94 -4.28 -9.09
CA SER A 294 -11.20 -3.53 -9.04
C SER A 294 -11.87 -3.54 -7.67
N ILE A 295 -11.24 -4.13 -6.64
CA ILE A 295 -11.93 -4.37 -5.37
C ILE A 295 -12.37 -3.11 -4.63
N CYS A 296 -11.61 -2.03 -4.78
CA CYS A 296 -11.98 -0.70 -4.25
C CYS A 296 -13.31 -0.16 -4.81
N LYS A 297 -13.83 -0.76 -5.88
CA LYS A 297 -15.11 -0.41 -6.53
C LYS A 297 -16.26 -1.35 -6.16
N MET A 298 -16.01 -2.38 -5.34
CA MET A 298 -17.02 -3.35 -4.95
C MET A 298 -17.90 -2.78 -3.83
N PRO A 299 -19.23 -2.71 -4.01
CA PRO A 299 -20.14 -2.18 -3.00
C PRO A 299 -20.01 -2.86 -1.65
N ALA A 300 -19.94 -4.20 -1.61
CA ALA A 300 -19.81 -4.93 -0.33
C ALA A 300 -18.54 -4.55 0.44
N ALA A 301 -17.40 -4.38 -0.25
CA ALA A 301 -16.17 -3.93 0.38
C ALA A 301 -16.30 -2.47 0.89
N GLN A 302 -16.89 -1.58 0.09
CA GLN A 302 -17.14 -0.19 0.47
C GLN A 302 -18.07 -0.08 1.68
N ASP A 303 -19.11 -0.90 1.74
CA ASP A 303 -20.07 -0.97 2.84
C ASP A 303 -19.42 -1.43 4.13
N TYR A 304 -18.61 -2.49 4.07
CA TYR A 304 -17.89 -2.98 5.24
C TYR A 304 -16.87 -1.95 5.74
N ILE A 305 -16.06 -1.37 4.85
CA ILE A 305 -15.05 -0.35 5.21
C ILE A 305 -15.71 0.86 5.87
N GLU A 306 -16.84 1.30 5.32
CA GLU A 306 -17.60 2.40 5.89
C GLU A 306 -18.13 2.07 7.28
N LYS A 307 -18.74 0.90 7.46
CA LYS A 307 -19.20 0.42 8.76
C LYS A 307 -18.06 0.37 9.77
N VAL A 308 -16.91 -0.20 9.39
CA VAL A 308 -15.75 -0.33 10.28
C VAL A 308 -15.22 1.03 10.72
N PHE A 309 -15.10 2.02 9.83
CA PHE A 309 -14.45 3.28 10.20
C PHE A 309 -15.40 4.33 10.79
N TYR A 310 -16.64 4.39 10.32
CA TYR A 310 -17.51 5.54 10.57
C TYR A 310 -18.80 5.20 11.32
N HIS A 311 -19.14 3.93 11.46
CA HIS A 311 -20.20 3.52 12.37
C HIS A 311 -19.59 3.01 13.67
N SER A 312 -20.00 3.61 14.78
CA SER A 312 -19.73 3.05 16.10
C SER A 312 -20.70 1.89 16.30
N THR A 313 -20.18 0.69 16.49
CA THR A 313 -20.90 -0.34 17.26
C THR A 313 -20.97 0.08 18.71
#